data_AF-A0A844QGH2-F1
#
_entry.id   AF-A0A844QGH2-F1
#
_cell.length_a   1.000
_cell.length_b   1.000
_cell.length_c   1.000
_cell.angle_alpha   90.00
_cell.angle_beta   90.00
_cell.angle_gamma   90.00
#
_symmetry.space_group_name_H-M   'P 1'
#
loop_
_entity.id
_entity.type
_entity.pdbx_description
1 polymer ?
#
loop_
_entity_poly.entity_id
_entity_poly.type
_entity_poly.pdbx_seq_one_letter_code
_entity_poly.pdbx_strand_id
1 'polypeptide(L)'
;MNDRAATTERGEEDNFLDMPGHLLRRCHQIGVAVFLDECSAVDLTPLQFGLLAALDRFGAMDQASLGRVAALDRTTIVVVLGKLAQRDLVTRTPSRKDRRSKIVAITGAGRDLLARALPLARQAQERMVEPLSSSERTQLIGLLAKMADGNNRLSRAPHSLPRV
;
A
#
# COMPACT_ATOMS: atom_id res chain seq x y z
N MET A 1 -48.38 -37.40 7.80
CA MET A 1 -48.18 -37.55 6.35
C MET A 1 -47.64 -36.23 5.83
N ASN A 2 -46.60 -36.33 5.02
CA ASN A 2 -45.67 -35.32 4.53
C ASN A 2 -46.28 -33.97 4.12
N ASP A 3 -45.68 -32.84 4.53
CA ASP A 3 -45.15 -31.90 3.52
C ASP A 3 -44.04 -31.01 4.10
N ARG A 4 -42.82 -31.56 4.09
CA ARG A 4 -41.57 -30.80 4.08
C ARG A 4 -41.29 -30.41 2.62
N ALA A 5 -41.50 -29.17 2.22
CA ALA A 5 -40.88 -28.61 1.00
C ALA A 5 -41.07 -27.09 0.89
N ALA A 6 -40.26 -26.29 1.59
CA ALA A 6 -40.04 -24.88 1.23
C ALA A 6 -38.79 -24.28 1.90
N THR A 7 -37.68 -25.02 1.99
CA THR A 7 -36.41 -24.43 2.46
C THR A 7 -35.21 -25.12 1.84
N THR A 8 -35.14 -25.11 0.51
CA THR A 8 -33.91 -25.35 -0.25
C THR A 8 -34.01 -24.44 -1.47
N GLU A 9 -32.87 -23.95 -1.97
CA GLU A 9 -32.71 -23.06 -3.14
C GLU A 9 -32.60 -21.56 -2.84
N ARG A 10 -31.75 -21.18 -1.89
CA ARG A 10 -30.96 -19.94 -2.04
C ARG A 10 -29.54 -20.40 -2.35
N GLY A 11 -29.23 -20.45 -3.65
CA GLY A 11 -28.13 -21.20 -4.23
C GLY A 11 -26.74 -20.86 -3.68
N GLU A 12 -25.85 -21.83 -3.79
CA GLU A 12 -24.40 -21.75 -3.53
C GLU A 12 -23.67 -20.68 -4.40
N GLU A 13 -24.37 -20.03 -5.34
CA GLU A 13 -23.77 -19.20 -6.39
C GLU A 13 -23.45 -17.74 -5.98
N ASP A 14 -23.79 -17.29 -4.77
CA ASP A 14 -23.52 -15.90 -4.32
C ASP A 14 -23.02 -15.81 -2.87
N ASN A 15 -22.13 -16.71 -2.43
CA ASN A 15 -21.44 -16.52 -1.15
C ASN A 15 -20.44 -15.36 -1.24
N PHE A 16 -20.83 -14.17 -0.77
CA PHE A 16 -19.97 -12.98 -0.78
C PHE A 16 -18.64 -13.18 -0.04
N LEU A 17 -18.54 -14.17 0.85
CA LEU A 17 -17.31 -14.47 1.60
C LEU A 17 -16.17 -14.96 0.68
N ASP A 18 -16.50 -15.61 -0.43
CA ASP A 18 -15.54 -16.18 -1.39
C ASP A 18 -15.25 -15.22 -2.56
N MET A 19 -16.00 -14.10 -2.65
CA MET A 19 -15.82 -13.13 -3.71
C MET A 19 -14.42 -12.49 -3.65
N PRO A 20 -13.71 -12.35 -4.80
CA PRO A 20 -12.36 -11.80 -4.82
C PRO A 20 -12.24 -10.42 -4.15
N GLY A 21 -13.23 -9.54 -4.34
CA GLY A 21 -13.25 -8.22 -3.71
C GLY A 21 -13.33 -8.28 -2.18
N HIS A 22 -14.08 -9.24 -1.62
CA HIS A 22 -14.17 -9.43 -0.18
C HIS A 22 -12.86 -9.97 0.40
N LEU A 23 -12.27 -10.98 -0.24
CA LEU A 23 -11.00 -11.56 0.16
C LEU A 23 -9.85 -10.54 0.08
N LEU A 24 -9.74 -9.80 -1.03
CA LEU A 24 -8.74 -8.73 -1.20
C LEU A 24 -8.85 -7.67 -0.10
N ARG A 25 -10.07 -7.22 0.22
CA ARG A 25 -10.31 -6.26 1.30
C ARG A 25 -9.87 -6.82 2.66
N ARG A 26 -10.21 -8.07 2.98
CA ARG A 26 -9.80 -8.72 4.25
C ARG A 26 -8.29 -8.88 4.34
N CYS A 27 -7.64 -9.37 3.28
CA CYS A 27 -6.19 -9.48 3.23
C CYS A 27 -5.52 -8.12 3.39
N HIS A 28 -6.06 -7.06 2.78
CA HIS A 28 -5.56 -5.70 2.97
C HIS A 28 -5.70 -5.23 4.44
N GLN A 29 -6.85 -5.45 5.07
CA GLN A 29 -7.07 -5.10 6.48
C GLN A 29 -6.11 -5.84 7.42
N ILE A 30 -5.90 -7.14 7.19
CA ILE A 30 -4.94 -7.95 7.95
C ILE A 30 -3.52 -7.42 7.75
N GLY A 31 -3.11 -7.16 6.50
CA GLY A 31 -1.78 -6.61 6.20
C GLY A 31 -1.53 -5.26 6.87
N VAL A 32 -2.53 -4.37 6.90
CA VAL A 32 -2.44 -3.10 7.63
C VAL A 32 -2.31 -3.33 9.14
N ALA A 33 -3.13 -4.20 9.72
CA ALA A 33 -3.10 -4.49 11.15
C ALA A 33 -1.74 -5.09 11.58
N VAL A 34 -1.25 -6.08 10.84
CA VAL A 34 0.07 -6.70 11.07
C VAL A 34 1.18 -5.66 10.94
N PHE A 35 1.17 -4.81 9.91
CA PHE A 35 2.18 -3.76 9.77
C PHE A 35 2.20 -2.81 10.97
N LEU A 36 1.02 -2.36 11.44
CA LEU A 36 0.93 -1.44 12.56
C LEU A 36 1.42 -2.07 13.88
N ASP A 37 1.16 -3.37 14.07
CA ASP A 37 1.63 -4.14 15.22
C ASP A 37 3.16 -4.22 15.23
N GLU A 38 3.76 -4.72 14.13
CA GLU A 38 5.21 -4.87 14.00
C GLU A 38 5.95 -3.52 14.02
N CYS A 39 5.37 -2.48 13.42
CA CYS A 39 5.97 -1.14 13.34
C CYS A 39 5.57 -0.21 14.50
N SER A 40 4.94 -0.73 15.56
CA SER A 40 4.47 0.07 16.70
C SER A 40 5.58 0.91 17.35
N ALA A 41 6.82 0.42 17.36
CA ALA A 41 7.98 1.11 17.92
C ALA A 41 8.49 2.32 17.10
N VAL A 42 8.13 2.42 15.82
CA VAL A 42 8.59 3.50 14.91
C VAL A 42 7.49 4.49 14.56
N ASP A 43 6.27 4.28 15.07
CA ASP A 43 5.08 5.11 14.81
C ASP A 43 4.97 5.48 13.31
N LEU A 44 4.98 4.47 12.45
CA LEU A 44 4.81 4.64 11.01
C LEU A 44 3.60 3.87 10.53
N THR A 45 2.82 4.50 9.65
CA THR A 45 1.75 3.81 8.91
C THR A 45 2.30 3.18 7.62
N PRO A 46 1.63 2.17 7.04
CA PRO A 46 2.08 1.55 5.78
C PRO A 46 2.29 2.58 4.65
N LEU A 47 1.40 3.58 4.54
CA LEU A 47 1.52 4.61 3.51
C LEU A 47 2.70 5.56 3.76
N GLN A 48 2.95 5.93 5.01
CA GLN A 48 4.10 6.76 5.37
C GLN A 48 5.41 6.03 5.08
N PHE A 49 5.50 4.76 5.47
CA PHE A 49 6.63 3.90 5.15
C PHE A 49 6.85 3.80 3.63
N GLY A 50 5.78 3.53 2.86
CA GLY A 50 5.87 3.42 1.40
C GLY A 50 6.40 4.69 0.72
N LEU A 51 5.98 5.87 1.18
CA LEU A 51 6.49 7.14 0.66
C LEU A 51 7.96 7.39 1.00
N LEU A 52 8.38 7.08 2.24
CA LEU A 52 9.79 7.18 2.64
C LEU A 52 10.66 6.21 1.84
N ALA A 53 10.23 4.95 1.70
CA ALA A 53 10.93 3.94 0.92
C ALA A 53 11.04 4.32 -0.57
N ALA A 54 9.98 4.90 -1.16
CA ALA A 54 10.02 5.40 -2.53
C ALA A 54 11.02 6.55 -2.70
N LEU A 55 11.03 7.52 -1.79
CA LEU A 55 11.98 8.64 -1.82
C LEU A 55 13.43 8.19 -1.58
N ASP A 56 13.64 7.20 -0.72
CA ASP A 56 14.97 6.66 -0.47
C ASP A 56 15.52 5.94 -1.71
N ARG A 57 14.68 5.15 -2.38
CA ARG A 57 15.04 4.39 -3.59
C ARG A 57 15.21 5.24 -4.84
N PHE A 58 14.29 6.17 -5.09
CA PHE A 58 14.21 6.92 -6.35
C PHE A 58 14.70 8.37 -6.23
N GLY A 59 15.05 8.81 -5.03
CA GLY A 59 15.46 10.17 -4.75
C GLY A 59 14.31 11.17 -4.70
N ALA A 60 14.67 12.45 -4.64
CA ALA A 60 13.71 13.54 -4.59
C ALA A 60 12.95 13.66 -5.91
N MET A 61 11.62 13.84 -5.82
CA MET A 61 10.75 13.94 -6.99
C MET A 61 9.55 14.83 -6.72
N ASP A 62 8.81 15.21 -7.76
CA ASP A 62 7.58 15.95 -7.56
C ASP A 62 6.51 15.07 -6.88
N GLN A 63 5.65 15.71 -6.10
CA GLN A 63 4.59 15.05 -5.34
C GLN A 63 3.65 14.22 -6.22
N ALA A 64 3.37 14.64 -7.46
CA ALA A 64 2.47 13.89 -8.33
C ALA A 64 3.13 12.59 -8.80
N SER A 65 4.41 12.64 -9.16
CA SER A 65 5.22 11.45 -9.46
C SER A 65 5.33 10.52 -8.26
N LEU A 66 5.59 11.04 -7.06
CA LEU A 66 5.62 10.24 -5.84
C LEU A 66 4.27 9.55 -5.58
N GLY A 67 3.16 10.23 -5.85
CA GLY A 67 1.82 9.67 -5.74
C GLY A 67 1.61 8.49 -6.68
N ARG A 68 2.05 8.62 -7.94
CA ARG A 68 1.99 7.51 -8.90
C ARG A 68 2.88 6.34 -8.50
N VAL A 69 4.09 6.60 -7.98
CA VAL A 69 4.97 5.53 -7.48
C VAL A 69 4.32 4.77 -6.33
N ALA A 70 3.65 5.47 -5.41
CA ALA A 70 2.98 4.85 -4.27
C ALA A 70 1.52 4.42 -4.53
N ALA A 71 1.03 4.56 -5.77
CA ALA A 71 -0.39 4.34 -6.13
C ALA A 71 -1.39 5.11 -5.25
N LEU A 72 -1.04 6.34 -4.87
CA LEU A 72 -1.84 7.24 -4.04
C LEU A 72 -2.45 8.37 -4.87
N ASP A 73 -3.73 8.62 -4.64
CA ASP A 73 -4.41 9.77 -5.23
C ASP A 73 -3.90 11.10 -4.64
N ARG A 74 -4.26 12.19 -5.31
CA ARG A 74 -3.82 13.55 -4.97
C ARG A 74 -4.21 13.97 -3.56
N THR A 75 -5.38 13.58 -3.08
CA THR A 75 -5.86 13.97 -1.75
C THR A 75 -5.09 13.19 -0.69
N THR A 76 -4.99 11.87 -0.87
CA THR A 76 -4.30 10.99 0.07
C THR A 76 -2.83 11.36 0.21
N ILE A 77 -2.09 11.55 -0.88
CA ILE A 77 -0.67 11.89 -0.80
C ILE A 77 -0.42 13.24 -0.10
N VAL A 78 -1.28 14.24 -0.31
CA VAL A 78 -1.15 15.55 0.37
C VAL A 78 -1.24 15.40 1.88
N VAL A 79 -2.20 14.59 2.35
CA VAL A 79 -2.42 14.34 3.77
C VAL A 79 -1.24 13.58 4.37
N VAL A 80 -0.80 12.50 3.73
CA VAL A 80 0.31 11.66 4.25
C VAL A 80 1.62 12.45 4.29
N LEU A 81 1.94 13.21 3.23
CA LEU A 81 3.13 14.08 3.21
C LEU A 81 3.04 15.24 4.20
N GLY A 82 1.84 15.74 4.49
CA GLY A 82 1.63 16.72 5.55
C GLY A 82 2.09 16.18 6.90
N LYS A 83 1.65 14.96 7.25
CA LYS A 83 2.04 14.28 8.50
C LYS A 83 3.54 13.96 8.57
N LEU A 84 4.14 13.52 7.45
CA LEU A 84 5.58 13.27 7.40
C LEU A 84 6.40 14.56 7.55
N ALA A 85 5.96 15.66 6.93
CA ALA A 85 6.63 16.96 7.03
C ALA A 85 6.50 17.56 8.43
N GLN A 86 5.35 17.40 9.11
CA GLN A 86 5.17 17.82 10.51
C GLN A 86 6.14 17.12 11.49
N ARG A 87 6.67 15.96 11.10
CA ARG A 87 7.66 15.19 11.87
C ARG A 87 9.09 15.37 11.35
N ASP A 88 9.32 16.34 10.46
CA ASP A 88 10.60 16.59 9.79
C ASP A 88 11.20 15.37 9.06
N LEU A 89 10.37 14.41 8.63
CA LEU A 89 10.81 13.20 7.92
C LEU A 89 10.97 13.43 6.40
N VAL A 90 10.29 14.45 5.87
CA VAL A 90 10.41 14.89 4.46
C VAL A 90 10.42 16.41 4.38
N THR A 91 11.08 16.96 3.37
CA THR A 91 10.93 18.37 2.97
C THR A 91 10.01 18.49 1.77
N ARG A 92 9.34 19.65 1.65
CA ARG A 92 8.43 19.97 0.54
C ARG A 92 8.73 21.39 0.05
N THR A 93 9.40 21.51 -1.09
CA THR A 93 9.81 22.80 -1.66
C THR A 93 9.12 23.07 -2.99
N PRO A 94 8.76 24.33 -3.33
CA PRO A 94 8.26 24.65 -4.67
C PRO A 94 9.29 24.26 -5.74
N SER A 95 8.84 23.65 -6.83
CA SER A 95 9.72 23.34 -7.95
C SER A 95 10.20 24.63 -8.62
N ARG A 96 11.48 24.66 -9.00
CA ARG A 96 12.06 25.77 -9.78
C ARG A 96 11.51 25.83 -11.21
N LYS A 97 11.05 24.69 -11.75
CA LYS A 97 10.52 24.57 -13.13
C LYS A 97 9.02 24.90 -13.19
N ASP A 98 8.27 24.53 -12.16
CA ASP A 98 6.84 24.81 -12.05
C ASP A 98 6.46 25.09 -10.59
N ARG A 99 6.17 26.35 -10.27
CA ARG A 99 5.81 26.77 -8.90
C ARG A 99 4.52 26.12 -8.37
N ARG A 100 3.68 25.55 -9.25
CA ARG A 100 2.48 24.80 -8.85
C ARG A 100 2.81 23.38 -8.37
N SER A 101 4.00 22.89 -8.70
CA SER A 101 4.52 21.59 -8.27
C SER A 101 5.39 21.72 -7.02
N LYS A 102 5.36 20.70 -6.15
CA LYS A 102 6.22 20.59 -4.97
C LYS A 102 7.17 19.42 -5.14
N ILE A 103 8.46 19.68 -5.02
CA ILE A 103 9.50 18.66 -4.90
C ILE A 103 9.51 18.17 -3.46
N VAL A 104 9.50 16.85 -3.31
CA VAL A 104 9.54 16.14 -2.03
C VAL A 104 10.88 15.42 -1.94
N ALA A 105 11.55 15.56 -0.80
CA ALA A 105 12.79 14.84 -0.51
C ALA A 105 12.74 14.26 0.90
N ILE A 106 13.28 13.06 1.09
CA ILE A 106 13.47 12.47 2.42
C ILE A 106 14.58 13.21 3.16
N THR A 107 14.39 13.50 4.46
CA THR A 107 15.41 14.12 5.31
C THR A 107 16.37 13.07 5.89
N GLY A 108 17.42 13.52 6.58
CA GLY A 108 18.26 12.61 7.38
C GLY A 108 17.44 11.85 8.43
N ALA A 109 16.63 12.55 9.22
CA ALA A 109 15.73 11.94 10.20
C ALA A 109 14.75 10.94 9.56
N GLY A 110 14.25 11.25 8.36
CA GLY A 110 13.42 10.35 7.57
C GLY A 110 14.13 9.05 7.19
N ARG A 111 15.38 9.14 6.73
CA ARG A 111 16.21 7.96 6.39
C ARG A 111 16.53 7.13 7.63
N ASP A 112 16.87 7.76 8.75
CA ASP A 112 17.17 7.06 10.00
C ASP A 112 15.95 6.30 10.52
N LEU A 113 14.75 6.92 10.46
CA LEU A 113 13.51 6.26 10.82
C LEU A 113 13.19 5.10 9.87
N LEU A 114 13.34 5.31 8.56
CA LEU A 114 13.14 4.27 7.56
C LEU A 114 14.08 3.07 7.79
N ALA A 115 15.35 3.31 8.11
CA ALA A 115 16.32 2.26 8.41
C ALA A 115 15.88 1.39 9.59
N ARG A 116 15.29 1.99 10.64
CA ARG A 116 14.70 1.25 11.78
C ARG A 116 13.42 0.51 11.40
N ALA A 117 12.61 1.07 10.51
CA ALA A 117 11.33 0.50 10.09
C ALA A 117 11.48 -0.67 9.11
N LEU A 118 12.51 -0.67 8.26
CA LEU A 118 12.75 -1.70 7.24
C LEU A 118 12.74 -3.14 7.77
N PRO A 119 13.46 -3.51 8.85
CA PRO A 119 13.37 -4.87 9.39
C PRO A 119 11.97 -5.22 9.92
N LEU A 120 11.28 -4.30 10.59
CA LEU A 120 9.92 -4.50 11.11
C LEU A 120 8.91 -4.69 9.97
N ALA A 121 9.03 -3.88 8.92
CA ALA A 121 8.22 -4.01 7.72
C ALA A 121 8.43 -5.37 7.02
N ARG A 122 9.66 -5.91 7.02
CA ARG A 122 9.93 -7.26 6.50
C ARG A 122 9.26 -8.34 7.34
N GLN A 123 9.35 -8.25 8.67
CA GLN A 123 8.65 -9.16 9.57
C GLN A 123 7.14 -9.13 9.35
N ALA A 124 6.57 -7.94 9.16
CA ALA A 124 5.15 -7.78 8.84
C ALA A 124 4.77 -8.48 7.52
N GLN A 125 5.62 -8.38 6.49
CA GLN A 125 5.40 -9.09 5.23
C GLN A 125 5.45 -10.61 5.42
N GLU A 126 6.43 -11.12 6.17
CA GLU A 126 6.59 -12.55 6.45
C GLU A 126 5.38 -13.11 7.21
N ARG A 127 4.93 -12.41 8.26
CA ARG A 127 3.76 -12.79 9.07
C ARG A 127 2.46 -12.74 8.27
N MET A 128 2.28 -11.76 7.39
CA MET A 128 1.10 -11.64 6.54
C MET A 128 0.89 -12.87 5.63
N VAL A 129 1.98 -13.50 5.18
CA VAL A 129 1.94 -14.67 4.28
C VAL A 129 2.33 -15.97 4.98
N GLU A 130 2.41 -15.97 6.31
CA GLU A 130 2.77 -17.13 7.13
C GLU A 130 1.98 -18.40 6.78
N PRO A 131 0.64 -18.35 6.54
CA PRO A 131 -0.14 -19.56 6.22
C PRO A 131 0.20 -20.21 4.87
N LEU A 132 1.01 -19.56 4.03
CA LEU A 132 1.34 -20.02 2.67
C LEU A 132 2.73 -20.66 2.63
N SER A 133 2.84 -21.77 1.91
CA SER A 133 4.12 -22.33 1.47
C SER A 133 4.87 -21.39 0.51
N SER A 134 6.17 -21.60 0.31
CA SER A 134 6.98 -20.79 -0.61
C SER A 134 6.46 -20.78 -2.06
N SER A 135 5.87 -21.90 -2.52
CA SER A 135 5.27 -22.00 -3.85
C SER A 135 3.99 -21.16 -3.93
N GLU A 136 3.10 -21.28 -2.93
CA GLU A 136 1.86 -20.50 -2.86
C GLU A 136 2.15 -19.00 -2.73
N ARG A 137 3.17 -18.59 -1.98
CA ARG A 137 3.63 -17.20 -1.90
C ARG A 137 4.02 -16.67 -3.27
N THR A 138 4.82 -17.44 -4.01
CA THR A 138 5.26 -17.07 -5.36
C THR A 138 4.07 -16.94 -6.32
N GLN A 139 3.15 -17.90 -6.27
CA GLN A 139 1.92 -17.88 -7.08
C GLN A 139 1.03 -16.68 -6.71
N LEU A 140 0.80 -16.42 -5.43
CA LEU A 140 0.02 -15.29 -4.95
C LEU A 140 0.58 -13.96 -5.46
N ILE A 141 1.89 -13.74 -5.30
CA ILE A 141 2.54 -12.51 -5.76
C ILE A 141 2.38 -12.35 -7.28
N GLY A 142 2.59 -13.42 -8.06
CA GLY A 142 2.41 -13.39 -9.51
C GLY A 142 0.98 -13.05 -9.93
N LEU A 143 -0.02 -13.62 -9.26
CA LEU A 143 -1.44 -13.34 -9.54
C LEU A 143 -1.83 -11.92 -9.15
N LEU A 144 -1.39 -11.44 -7.98
CA LEU A 144 -1.62 -10.07 -7.53
C LEU A 144 -0.99 -9.05 -8.49
N ALA A 145 0.25 -9.28 -8.93
CA ALA A 145 0.91 -8.42 -9.90
C ALA A 145 0.15 -8.39 -11.23
N LYS A 146 -0.24 -9.56 -11.77
CA LYS A 146 -1.05 -9.65 -12.99
C LYS A 146 -2.36 -8.88 -12.87
N MET A 147 -3.05 -8.97 -11.73
CA MET A 147 -4.28 -8.23 -11.47
C MET A 147 -4.03 -6.72 -11.36
N ALA A 148 -2.99 -6.30 -10.63
CA ALA A 148 -2.66 -4.90 -10.41
C ALA A 148 -2.25 -4.20 -11.72
N ASP A 149 -1.33 -4.81 -12.47
CA ASP A 149 -0.80 -4.24 -13.72
C ASP A 149 -1.84 -4.26 -14.83
N GLY A 150 -2.55 -5.39 -14.99
CA GLY A 150 -3.59 -5.54 -16.01
C GLY A 150 -4.79 -4.60 -15.81
N ASN A 151 -5.09 -4.22 -14.57
CA ASN A 151 -6.18 -3.31 -14.24
C ASN A 151 -5.71 -1.90 -13.85
N ASN A 152 -4.42 -1.56 -14.02
CA ASN A 152 -3.85 -0.29 -13.55
C ASN A 152 -4.61 0.95 -14.08
N ARG A 153 -5.11 0.86 -15.32
CA ARG A 153 -5.94 1.91 -15.96
C ARG A 153 -7.27 2.18 -15.27
N LEU A 154 -7.78 1.25 -14.47
CA LEU A 154 -9.03 1.39 -13.71
C LEU A 154 -8.80 2.13 -12.38
N SER A 155 -7.55 2.27 -11.95
CA SER A 155 -7.20 2.99 -10.73
C SER A 155 -7.41 4.50 -10.88
N ARG A 156 -7.90 5.15 -9.81
CA ARG A 156 -7.91 6.61 -9.70
C ARG A 156 -6.52 7.20 -9.49
N ALA A 157 -5.54 6.36 -9.16
CA ALA A 157 -4.13 6.67 -9.04
C ALA A 157 -3.30 5.57 -9.75
N PRO A 158 -3.23 5.58 -11.09
CA PRO A 158 -2.47 4.59 -11.83
C PRO A 158 -1.01 4.58 -11.41
N HIS A 159 -0.48 3.40 -11.08
CA HIS A 159 0.90 3.21 -10.72
C HIS A 159 1.81 3.47 -11.93
N SER A 160 2.88 4.21 -11.72
CA SER A 160 3.95 4.40 -12.71
C SER A 160 5.26 4.72 -12.01
N LEU A 161 6.35 4.13 -12.51
CA LEU A 161 7.69 4.50 -12.07
C LEU A 161 8.10 5.87 -12.61
N PRO A 162 9.04 6.58 -11.95
CA PRO A 162 9.61 7.82 -12.49
C PRO A 162 10.30 7.52 -13.82
N ARG A 163 10.19 8.46 -14.77
CA ARG A 163 10.98 8.39 -16.01
C ARG A 163 12.43 8.78 -15.64
N VAL A 164 13.36 7.85 -15.85
CA VAL A 164 14.81 8.07 -15.71
C VAL A 164 15.31 8.93 -16.86
#